data_AF-A0AAV1DRS8-F1
#
_entry.id   AF-A0AAV1DRS8-F1
#
_cell.length_a   1.000
_cell.length_b   1.000
_cell.length_c   1.000
_cell.angle_alpha   90.00
_cell.angle_beta   90.00
_cell.angle_gamma   90.00
#
_symmetry.space_group_name_H-M   'P 1'
#
loop_
_entity.id
_entity.type
_entity.pdbx_description
1 polymer ?
#
loop_
_entity_poly.entity_id
_entity_poly.type
_entity_poly.pdbx_seq_one_letter_code
_entity_poly.pdbx_strand_id
1 'polypeptide(L)'
;MVKNTPQLRQAIEDVQRAIRESPSWDSLSDARKRIIDLRIREAVHEGIALEGDKRDRFNAINQELAKLSQKFLGNMLDSTKKFEKIITDKNDIEGLTSTALELAAQTAVSKGHKNATAENGPRVLTLDSQSYDSVMEHARNRNIRKELYLAYLRMEGKMASLDDAMELLEKLRTRWKTSNNSLKVKVPQKLIIWNPGTHCFGLRGSGNQNLEFNEEELRPYFSFPKVMEGLFNLANMLFGIKIEAADGLVPVWDEDVKFYRVTDSSGSPIAFFFYLDPYSRPSEKQQGAWMLPILNRSRVKIVFHEFGHALQHMLTREDEGIVAGSRHIEHDAMELPSQFLEYWCNHRDTLMSIAKHYESGNTLPDSLYEKLLAARTFLAGSKFLNQVLY
;
A
#
# COMPACT_ATOMS: atom_id res chain seq x y z
N MET A 1 6.51 13.80 33.62
CA MET A 1 6.67 14.48 32.32
C MET A 1 6.76 15.98 32.56
N VAL A 2 7.89 16.61 32.25
CA VAL A 2 7.99 18.07 32.25
C VAL A 2 6.99 18.57 31.22
N LYS A 3 6.03 19.42 31.63
CA LYS A 3 5.08 20.01 30.68
C LYS A 3 5.87 20.81 29.65
N ASN A 4 5.65 20.53 28.36
CA ASN A 4 6.30 21.22 27.25
C ASN A 4 5.76 22.67 27.16
N THR A 5 6.27 23.55 28.03
CA THR A 5 5.84 24.95 28.11
C THR A 5 6.44 25.77 26.97
N PRO A 6 5.80 26.88 26.56
CA PRO A 6 6.39 27.80 25.58
C PRO A 6 7.80 28.26 25.96
N GLN A 7 8.04 28.52 27.25
CA GLN A 7 9.34 28.92 27.78
C GLN A 7 10.40 27.82 27.61
N LEU A 8 10.02 26.55 27.80
CA LEU A 8 10.92 25.43 27.58
C LEU A 8 11.26 25.26 26.10
N ARG A 9 10.29 25.44 25.20
CA ARG A 9 10.55 25.39 23.75
C ARG A 9 11.50 26.49 23.30
N GLN A 10 11.31 27.72 23.80
CA GLN A 10 12.22 28.83 23.49
C GLN A 10 13.64 28.54 23.99
N ALA A 11 13.77 28.08 25.24
CA ALA A 11 15.08 27.75 25.80
C ALA A 11 15.79 26.64 25.02
N ILE A 12 15.05 25.63 24.53
CA ILE A 12 15.61 24.56 23.68
C ILE A 12 16.09 25.14 22.34
N GLU A 13 15.31 26.00 21.70
CA GLU A 13 15.68 26.66 20.45
C GLU A 13 16.93 27.54 20.61
N ASP A 14 16.99 28.34 21.67
CA ASP A 14 18.11 29.22 21.97
C ASP A 14 19.41 28.42 22.14
N VAL A 15 19.35 27.27 22.84
CA VAL A 15 20.48 26.36 22.98
C VAL A 15 20.89 25.76 21.63
N GLN A 16 19.94 25.36 20.79
CA GLN A 16 20.24 24.81 19.46
C GLN A 16 20.91 25.85 18.56
N ARG A 17 20.45 27.12 18.58
CA ARG A 17 21.07 28.22 17.85
C ARG A 17 22.48 28.52 18.37
N ALA A 18 22.67 28.53 19.69
CA ALA A 18 23.99 28.69 20.30
C ALA A 18 24.97 27.57 19.89
N ILE A 19 24.50 26.31 19.82
CA ILE A 19 25.31 25.19 19.30
C ILE A 19 25.67 25.42 17.83
N ARG A 20 24.69 25.85 17.02
CA ARG A 20 24.83 26.09 15.58
C ARG A 20 25.84 27.19 15.25
N GLU A 21 25.95 28.20 16.11
CA GLU A 21 26.85 29.35 16.00
C GLU A 21 28.17 29.16 16.78
N SER A 22 28.32 28.04 17.50
CA SER A 22 29.49 27.78 18.32
C SER A 22 30.76 27.57 17.48
N PRO A 23 31.95 27.94 17.99
CA PRO A 23 33.23 27.62 17.35
C PRO A 23 33.46 26.11 17.17
N SER A 24 32.77 25.28 17.95
CA SER A 24 32.82 23.82 17.87
C SER A 24 31.92 23.21 16.81
N TRP A 25 31.10 24.00 16.09
CA TRP A 25 30.15 23.48 15.10
C TRP A 25 30.81 22.53 14.10
N ASP A 26 31.96 22.93 13.54
CA ASP A 26 32.63 22.15 12.51
C ASP A 26 33.17 20.81 13.03
N SER A 27 33.39 20.68 14.34
CA SER A 27 33.83 19.44 15.00
C SER A 27 32.70 18.43 15.25
N LEU A 28 31.43 18.81 15.09
CA LEU A 28 30.30 17.90 15.21
C LEU A 28 30.22 16.97 13.99
N SER A 29 29.71 15.75 14.20
CA SER A 29 29.39 14.83 13.10
C SER A 29 28.26 15.38 12.24
N ASP A 30 28.20 14.94 10.97
CA ASP A 30 27.16 15.38 10.04
C ASP A 30 25.75 15.03 10.54
N ALA A 31 25.58 13.87 11.19
CA ALA A 31 24.33 13.49 11.84
C ALA A 31 23.89 14.49 12.91
N ARG A 32 24.81 14.93 13.78
CA ARG A 32 24.51 15.92 14.83
C ARG A 32 24.24 17.30 14.25
N LYS A 33 25.01 17.72 13.24
CA LYS A 33 24.76 18.96 12.50
C LYS A 33 23.36 18.96 11.90
N ARG A 34 22.99 17.87 11.23
CA ARG A 34 21.67 17.67 10.66
C ARG A 34 20.56 17.73 11.70
N ILE A 35 20.73 17.08 12.86
CA ILE A 35 19.76 17.18 13.98
C ILE A 35 19.53 18.64 14.37
N ILE A 36 20.60 19.42 14.60
CA ILE A 36 20.48 20.81 15.02
C ILE A 36 19.78 21.66 13.96
N ASP A 37 20.20 21.56 12.69
CA ASP A 37 19.61 22.31 11.59
C ASP A 37 18.11 21.98 11.41
N LEU A 38 17.75 20.70 11.51
CA LEU A 38 16.35 20.25 11.41
C LEU A 38 15.52 20.77 12.58
N ARG A 39 16.02 20.68 13.82
CA ARG A 39 15.27 21.15 15.00
C ARG A 39 15.02 22.65 14.97
N ILE A 40 16.00 23.44 14.54
CA ILE A 40 15.83 24.88 14.36
C ILE A 40 14.76 25.15 13.29
N ARG A 41 14.81 24.42 12.16
CA ARG A 41 13.81 24.56 11.08
C ARG A 41 12.41 24.17 11.54
N GLU A 42 12.28 23.06 12.27
CA GLU A 42 11.02 22.60 12.86
C GLU A 42 10.45 23.64 13.81
N ALA A 43 11.24 24.20 14.72
CA ALA A 43 10.78 25.23 15.66
C ALA A 43 10.22 26.46 14.92
N VAL A 44 10.87 26.88 13.83
CA VAL A 44 10.37 27.97 12.97
C VAL A 44 9.04 27.59 12.32
N HIS A 45 8.93 26.36 11.76
CA HIS A 45 7.69 25.87 11.16
C HIS A 45 6.56 25.65 12.18
N GLU A 46 6.91 25.36 13.44
CA GLU A 46 6.00 25.30 14.59
C GLU A 46 5.64 26.69 15.14
N GLY A 47 6.09 27.76 14.48
CA GLY A 47 5.68 29.13 14.78
C GLY A 47 6.29 29.68 16.05
N ILE A 48 7.48 29.22 16.46
CA ILE A 48 8.13 29.69 17.70
C ILE A 48 8.36 31.21 17.71
N ALA A 49 8.67 31.80 16.55
CA ALA A 49 8.88 33.24 16.38
C ALA A 49 7.58 34.07 16.36
N LEU A 50 6.40 33.43 16.44
CA LEU A 50 5.13 34.14 16.47
C LEU A 50 4.82 34.64 17.88
N GLU A 51 4.34 35.88 17.98
CA GLU A 51 3.96 36.52 19.24
C GLU A 51 2.51 37.00 19.24
N GLY A 52 1.97 37.22 20.44
CA GLY A 52 0.61 37.74 20.67
C GLY A 52 -0.45 37.01 19.85
N ASP A 53 -1.34 37.79 19.24
CA ASP A 53 -2.49 37.31 18.46
C ASP A 53 -2.10 36.36 17.32
N LYS A 54 -0.90 36.52 16.72
CA LYS A 54 -0.45 35.63 15.63
C LYS A 54 -0.18 34.21 16.13
N ARG A 55 0.42 34.09 17.31
CA ARG A 55 0.69 32.78 17.94
C ARG A 55 -0.61 32.11 18.37
N ASP A 56 -1.53 32.89 18.94
CA ASP A 56 -2.82 32.37 19.38
C ASP A 56 -3.64 31.86 18.18
N ARG A 57 -3.63 32.60 17.07
CA ARG A 57 -4.25 32.16 15.80
C ARG A 57 -3.58 30.90 15.23
N PHE A 58 -2.25 30.83 15.21
CA PHE A 58 -1.52 29.65 14.72
C PHE A 58 -1.85 28.40 15.54
N ASN A 59 -1.88 28.51 16.86
CA ASN A 59 -2.25 27.42 17.75
C ASN A 59 -3.71 26.98 17.54
N ALA A 60 -4.63 27.93 17.37
CA ALA A 60 -6.03 27.62 17.08
C ALA A 60 -6.18 26.86 15.75
N ILE A 61 -5.47 27.28 14.70
CA ILE A 61 -5.46 26.60 13.39
C ILE A 61 -4.95 25.16 13.53
N ASN A 62 -3.83 24.95 14.21
CA ASN A 62 -3.26 23.58 14.37
C ASN A 62 -4.19 22.66 15.16
N GLN A 63 -4.85 23.17 16.20
CA GLN A 63 -5.84 22.40 16.96
C GLN A 63 -7.05 22.03 16.10
N GLU A 64 -7.51 22.96 15.26
CA GLU A 64 -8.62 22.72 14.34
C GLU A 64 -8.23 21.71 13.25
N LEU A 65 -7.06 21.86 12.64
CA LEU A 65 -6.53 20.92 11.66
C LEU A 65 -6.42 19.50 12.23
N ALA A 66 -5.87 19.33 13.45
CA ALA A 66 -5.78 18.02 14.10
C ALA A 66 -7.18 17.39 14.30
N LYS A 67 -8.17 18.17 14.73
CA LYS A 67 -9.56 17.71 14.89
C LYS A 67 -10.19 17.34 13.56
N LEU A 68 -10.00 18.17 12.53
CA LEU A 68 -10.54 17.94 11.19
C LEU A 68 -9.92 16.71 10.54
N SER A 69 -8.60 16.51 10.65
CA SER A 69 -7.91 15.31 10.15
C SER A 69 -8.40 14.04 10.83
N GLN A 70 -8.57 14.04 12.16
CA GLN A 70 -9.14 12.91 12.89
C GLN A 70 -10.58 12.62 12.46
N LYS A 71 -11.40 13.67 12.35
CA LYS A 71 -12.79 13.56 11.88
C LYS A 71 -12.85 13.02 10.44
N PHE A 72 -11.98 13.48 9.56
CA PHE A 72 -11.88 13.02 8.18
C PHE A 72 -11.54 11.52 8.12
N LEU A 73 -10.52 11.07 8.86
CA LEU A 73 -10.15 9.66 8.94
C LEU A 73 -11.30 8.79 9.49
N GLY A 74 -11.99 9.26 10.54
CA GLY A 74 -13.16 8.59 11.10
C GLY A 74 -14.29 8.45 10.06
N ASN A 75 -14.65 9.55 9.40
CA ASN A 75 -15.68 9.55 8.35
C ASN A 75 -15.35 8.60 7.19
N MET A 76 -14.08 8.56 6.74
CA MET A 76 -13.67 7.62 5.68
C MET A 76 -13.85 6.15 6.12
N LEU A 77 -13.46 5.82 7.35
CA LEU A 77 -13.62 4.48 7.90
C LEU A 77 -15.10 4.09 7.99
N ASP A 78 -15.92 4.98 8.55
CA ASP A 78 -17.36 4.76 8.72
C ASP A 78 -18.07 4.63 7.37
N SER A 79 -17.72 5.47 6.39
CA SER A 79 -18.28 5.41 5.04
C SER A 79 -17.94 4.10 4.33
N THR A 80 -16.72 3.60 4.51
CA THR A 80 -16.31 2.29 3.97
C THR A 80 -17.12 1.16 4.60
N LYS A 81 -17.28 1.18 5.93
CA LYS A 81 -18.00 0.14 6.69
C LYS A 81 -19.49 0.13 6.40
N LYS A 82 -20.09 1.29 6.13
CA LYS A 82 -21.54 1.46 5.92
C LYS A 82 -22.05 0.84 4.61
N PHE A 83 -21.22 0.78 3.57
CA PHE A 83 -21.67 0.21 2.30
C PHE A 83 -21.64 -1.32 2.34
N GLU A 84 -22.80 -1.92 2.07
CA GLU A 84 -22.96 -3.36 1.96
C GLU A 84 -23.86 -3.68 0.77
N LYS A 85 -23.37 -4.53 -0.13
CA LYS A 85 -24.17 -5.08 -1.22
C LYS A 85 -24.32 -6.57 -1.01
N ILE A 86 -25.50 -6.97 -0.54
CA ILE A 86 -25.87 -8.38 -0.43
C ILE A 86 -26.24 -8.88 -1.83
N ILE A 87 -25.56 -9.94 -2.28
CA ILE A 87 -25.84 -10.63 -3.54
C ILE A 87 -26.37 -12.02 -3.23
N THR A 88 -27.53 -12.33 -3.80
CA THR A 88 -28.17 -13.65 -3.73
C THR A 88 -28.29 -14.31 -5.09
N ASP A 89 -28.34 -13.55 -6.18
CA ASP A 89 -28.37 -14.09 -7.54
C ASP A 89 -26.97 -14.56 -7.98
N LYS A 90 -26.89 -15.77 -8.55
CA LYS A 90 -25.65 -16.33 -9.10
C LYS A 90 -25.19 -15.58 -10.36
N ASN A 91 -26.10 -14.96 -11.11
CA ASN A 91 -25.75 -14.18 -12.32
C ASN A 91 -24.98 -12.89 -11.98
N ASP A 92 -25.21 -12.35 -10.80
CA ASP A 92 -24.61 -11.11 -10.32
C ASP A 92 -23.11 -11.25 -9.98
N ILE A 93 -22.69 -12.47 -9.63
CA ILE A 93 -21.31 -12.81 -9.29
C ILE A 93 -20.54 -13.46 -10.45
N GLU A 94 -21.13 -13.55 -11.65
CA GLU A 94 -20.49 -14.17 -12.79
C GLU A 94 -19.13 -13.52 -13.09
N GLY A 95 -18.08 -14.35 -13.19
CA GLY A 95 -16.71 -13.92 -13.46
C GLY A 95 -15.89 -13.59 -12.23
N LEU A 96 -16.49 -13.42 -11.04
CA LEU A 96 -15.71 -13.31 -9.80
C LEU A 96 -14.91 -14.60 -9.54
N THR A 97 -13.72 -14.42 -8.97
CA THR A 97 -12.79 -15.53 -8.69
C THR A 97 -13.26 -16.32 -7.47
N SER A 98 -12.85 -17.59 -7.34
CA SER A 98 -13.23 -18.42 -6.20
C SER A 98 -12.86 -17.76 -4.86
N THR A 99 -11.67 -17.17 -4.77
CA THR A 99 -11.23 -16.43 -3.58
C THR A 99 -12.11 -15.21 -3.29
N ALA A 100 -12.52 -14.46 -4.31
CA ALA A 100 -13.41 -13.32 -4.12
C ALA A 100 -14.77 -13.75 -3.57
N LEU A 101 -15.27 -14.89 -4.05
CA LEU A 101 -16.52 -15.48 -3.56
C LEU A 101 -16.40 -15.98 -2.13
N GLU A 102 -15.27 -16.63 -1.78
CA GLU A 102 -14.95 -17.04 -0.42
C GLU A 102 -14.91 -15.85 0.54
N LEU A 103 -14.20 -14.78 0.18
CA LEU A 103 -14.11 -13.58 1.00
C LEU A 103 -15.46 -12.89 1.18
N ALA A 104 -16.25 -12.79 0.10
CA ALA A 104 -17.59 -12.21 0.17
C ALA A 104 -18.56 -13.08 1.00
N ALA A 105 -18.39 -14.40 1.00
CA ALA A 105 -19.14 -15.32 1.85
C ALA A 105 -18.70 -15.21 3.33
N GLN A 106 -17.40 -15.13 3.61
CA GLN A 106 -16.89 -14.89 4.98
C GLN A 106 -17.40 -13.57 5.55
N THR A 107 -17.39 -12.50 4.74
CA THR A 107 -17.99 -11.21 5.10
C THR A 107 -19.49 -11.33 5.37
N ALA A 108 -20.21 -12.18 4.61
CA ALA A 108 -21.62 -12.43 4.87
C ALA A 108 -21.84 -13.16 6.21
N VAL A 109 -21.01 -14.16 6.52
CA VAL A 109 -21.04 -14.87 7.81
C VAL A 109 -20.79 -13.91 8.97
N SER A 110 -19.77 -13.04 8.88
CA SER A 110 -19.46 -12.07 9.93
C SER A 110 -20.59 -11.04 10.14
N LYS A 111 -21.45 -10.85 9.14
CA LYS A 111 -22.62 -9.96 9.19
C LYS A 111 -23.94 -10.68 9.51
N GLY A 112 -23.86 -11.94 9.95
CA GLY A 112 -25.00 -12.70 10.48
C GLY A 112 -25.58 -13.75 9.52
N HIS A 113 -25.08 -13.86 8.29
CA HIS A 113 -25.50 -14.90 7.35
C HIS A 113 -24.73 -16.21 7.59
N LYS A 114 -25.01 -16.90 8.71
CA LYS A 114 -24.25 -18.07 9.19
C LYS A 114 -24.09 -19.24 8.20
N ASN A 115 -24.99 -19.36 7.23
CA ASN A 115 -24.98 -20.45 6.24
C ASN A 115 -24.40 -20.01 4.87
N ALA A 116 -23.81 -18.81 4.78
CA ALA A 116 -23.18 -18.34 3.56
C ALA A 116 -21.90 -19.12 3.27
N THR A 117 -21.77 -19.59 2.03
CA THR A 117 -20.59 -20.28 1.51
C THR A 117 -20.19 -19.68 0.18
N ALA A 118 -18.97 -19.98 -0.30
CA ALA A 118 -18.49 -19.52 -1.59
C ALA A 118 -19.39 -19.98 -2.76
N GLU A 119 -20.04 -21.14 -2.63
CA GLU A 119 -20.88 -21.75 -3.68
C GLU A 119 -22.37 -21.39 -3.53
N ASN A 120 -22.87 -21.32 -2.29
CA ASN A 120 -24.29 -21.20 -1.98
C ASN A 120 -24.55 -20.20 -0.86
N GLY A 121 -25.72 -19.53 -0.92
CA GLY A 121 -26.12 -18.52 0.06
C GLY A 121 -25.74 -17.09 -0.34
N PRO A 122 -26.08 -16.11 0.52
CA PRO A 122 -25.81 -14.70 0.28
C PRO A 122 -24.32 -14.40 0.39
N ARG A 123 -23.83 -13.48 -0.45
CA ARG A 123 -22.47 -12.93 -0.38
C ARG A 123 -22.56 -11.44 -0.13
N VAL A 124 -21.64 -10.87 0.63
CA VAL A 124 -21.61 -9.43 0.91
C VAL A 124 -20.39 -8.82 0.27
N LEU A 125 -20.62 -7.87 -0.65
CA LEU A 125 -19.58 -7.00 -1.18
C LEU A 125 -19.53 -5.69 -0.39
N THR A 126 -18.32 -5.21 -0.16
CA THR A 126 -17.97 -4.01 0.60
C THR A 126 -17.06 -3.09 -0.23
N LEU A 127 -16.77 -1.89 0.29
CA LEU A 127 -15.89 -0.90 -0.35
C LEU A 127 -14.43 -0.97 0.11
N ASP A 128 -14.05 -1.94 0.94
CA ASP A 128 -12.64 -2.18 1.20
C ASP A 128 -11.95 -2.59 -0.11
N SER A 129 -10.66 -2.23 -0.21
CA SER A 129 -9.88 -2.44 -1.45
C SER A 129 -10.00 -3.86 -2.03
N GLN A 130 -10.05 -4.89 -1.19
CA GLN A 130 -10.03 -6.27 -1.67
C GLN A 130 -11.34 -6.67 -2.33
N SER A 131 -12.47 -6.34 -1.70
CA SER A 131 -13.80 -6.55 -2.30
C SER A 131 -13.99 -5.68 -3.55
N TYR A 132 -13.64 -4.39 -3.45
CA TYR A 132 -13.84 -3.42 -4.52
C TYR A 132 -13.03 -3.77 -5.78
N ASP A 133 -11.71 -3.99 -5.64
CA ASP A 133 -10.82 -4.26 -6.77
C ASP A 133 -11.24 -5.54 -7.48
N SER A 134 -11.56 -6.61 -6.73
CA SER A 134 -12.02 -7.86 -7.32
C SER A 134 -13.28 -7.70 -8.18
N VAL A 135 -14.21 -6.85 -7.78
CA VAL A 135 -15.44 -6.59 -8.55
C VAL A 135 -15.13 -5.80 -9.81
N MET A 136 -14.30 -4.77 -9.69
CA MET A 136 -13.93 -3.93 -10.83
C MET A 136 -13.10 -4.68 -11.87
N GLU A 137 -12.30 -5.65 -11.43
CA GLU A 137 -11.43 -6.49 -12.25
C GLU A 137 -12.18 -7.64 -12.92
N HIS A 138 -12.99 -8.40 -12.17
CA HIS A 138 -13.45 -9.71 -12.59
C HIS A 138 -14.97 -9.84 -12.83
N ALA A 139 -15.80 -9.04 -12.15
CA ALA A 139 -17.26 -9.19 -12.29
C ALA A 139 -17.69 -8.91 -13.73
N ARG A 140 -18.43 -9.82 -14.36
CA ARG A 140 -18.98 -9.64 -15.73
C ARG A 140 -20.21 -8.74 -15.72
N ASN A 141 -20.98 -8.76 -14.64
CA ASN A 141 -22.16 -7.92 -14.48
C ASN A 141 -21.79 -6.43 -14.40
N ARG A 142 -22.16 -5.68 -15.45
CA ARG A 142 -21.87 -4.25 -15.57
C ARG A 142 -22.59 -3.39 -14.53
N ASN A 143 -23.78 -3.80 -14.11
CA ASN A 143 -24.57 -3.02 -13.15
C ASN A 143 -23.91 -3.03 -11.78
N ILE A 144 -23.37 -4.18 -11.36
CA ILE A 144 -22.63 -4.31 -10.09
C ILE A 144 -21.35 -3.48 -10.11
N ARG A 145 -20.55 -3.54 -11.19
CA ARG A 145 -19.38 -2.67 -11.34
C ARG A 145 -19.75 -1.19 -11.24
N LYS A 146 -20.82 -0.77 -11.93
CA LYS A 146 -21.31 0.61 -11.89
C LYS A 146 -21.74 1.02 -10.47
N GLU A 147 -22.48 0.15 -9.78
CA GLU A 147 -23.00 0.43 -8.43
C GLU A 147 -21.87 0.60 -7.42
N LEU A 148 -20.92 -0.34 -7.36
CA LEU A 148 -19.77 -0.24 -6.46
C LEU A 148 -18.87 0.93 -6.81
N TYR A 149 -18.62 1.18 -8.09
CA TYR A 149 -17.83 2.33 -8.53
C TYR A 149 -18.44 3.67 -8.08
N LEU A 150 -19.75 3.84 -8.28
CA LEU A 150 -20.46 5.04 -7.84
C LEU A 150 -20.50 5.16 -6.32
N ALA A 151 -20.67 4.05 -5.61
CA ALA A 151 -20.60 4.04 -4.15
C ALA A 151 -19.21 4.44 -3.65
N TYR A 152 -18.14 3.93 -4.27
CA TYR A 152 -16.75 4.26 -3.96
C TYR A 152 -16.41 5.74 -4.21
N LEU A 153 -16.97 6.34 -5.27
CA LEU A 153 -16.79 7.77 -5.54
C LEU A 153 -17.57 8.66 -4.56
N ARG A 154 -18.71 8.18 -4.05
CA ARG A 154 -19.58 8.93 -3.13
C ARG A 154 -19.23 8.75 -1.65
N MET A 155 -18.14 8.06 -1.33
CA MET A 155 -17.71 7.91 0.05
C MET A 155 -17.54 9.28 0.71
N GLU A 156 -18.12 9.45 1.90
CA GLU A 156 -18.06 10.69 2.66
C GLU A 156 -16.58 11.00 2.96
N GLY A 157 -16.06 12.09 2.39
CA GLY A 157 -14.63 12.46 2.43
C GLY A 157 -14.00 12.65 1.04
N LYS A 158 -14.62 12.18 -0.05
CA LYS A 158 -14.21 12.57 -1.41
C LYS A 158 -14.93 13.86 -1.80
N MET A 159 -14.17 14.89 -2.18
CA MET A 159 -14.65 16.27 -2.35
C MET A 159 -15.68 16.48 -3.49
N ALA A 160 -15.87 15.50 -4.37
CA ALA A 160 -16.66 15.68 -5.59
C ALA A 160 -18.13 15.27 -5.39
N SER A 161 -19.05 16.12 -5.83
CA SER A 161 -20.44 15.71 -6.07
C SER A 161 -20.48 14.66 -7.20
N LEU A 162 -21.60 13.93 -7.33
CA LEU A 162 -21.77 12.98 -8.44
C LEU A 162 -21.54 13.64 -9.81
N ASP A 163 -21.99 14.88 -9.96
CA ASP A 163 -21.90 15.62 -11.22
C ASP A 163 -20.45 16.06 -11.48
N ASP A 164 -19.73 16.55 -10.47
CA ASP A 164 -18.29 16.91 -10.58
C ASP A 164 -17.43 15.67 -10.87
N ALA A 165 -17.75 14.55 -10.23
CA ALA A 165 -17.12 13.28 -10.52
C ALA A 165 -17.39 12.88 -11.98
N MET A 166 -18.64 12.94 -12.45
CA MET A 166 -18.97 12.63 -13.84
C MET A 166 -18.27 13.55 -14.85
N GLU A 167 -18.11 14.83 -14.54
CA GLU A 167 -17.39 15.78 -15.38
C GLU A 167 -15.88 15.48 -15.44
N LEU A 168 -15.24 15.25 -14.29
CA LEU A 168 -13.83 14.85 -14.22
C LEU A 168 -13.61 13.55 -14.99
N LEU A 169 -14.52 12.59 -14.87
CA LEU A 169 -14.46 11.33 -15.59
C LEU A 169 -14.52 11.56 -17.11
N GLU A 170 -15.39 12.41 -17.64
CA GLU A 170 -15.40 12.65 -19.09
C GLU A 170 -14.13 13.38 -19.58
N LYS A 171 -13.54 14.26 -18.75
CA LYS A 171 -12.22 14.87 -19.02
C LYS A 171 -11.10 13.83 -19.06
N LEU A 172 -11.04 12.92 -18.08
CA LEU A 172 -10.05 11.84 -18.02
C LEU A 172 -10.20 10.86 -19.19
N ARG A 173 -11.44 10.52 -19.56
CA ARG A 173 -11.75 9.68 -20.73
C ARG A 173 -11.22 10.29 -22.03
N THR A 174 -11.35 11.60 -22.18
CA THR A 174 -10.85 12.32 -23.36
C THR A 174 -9.33 12.29 -23.42
N ARG A 175 -8.65 12.56 -22.30
CA ARG A 175 -7.18 12.43 -22.21
C ARG A 175 -6.70 11.01 -22.47
N TRP A 176 -7.39 10.01 -21.93
CA TRP A 176 -7.08 8.59 -22.14
C TRP A 176 -7.16 8.18 -23.61
N LYS A 177 -8.20 8.62 -24.34
CA LYS A 177 -8.33 8.38 -25.79
C LYS A 177 -7.14 8.93 -26.57
N THR A 178 -6.65 10.12 -26.21
CA THR A 178 -5.51 10.75 -26.86
C THR A 178 -4.21 9.98 -26.60
N SER A 179 -4.01 9.46 -25.38
CA SER A 179 -2.82 8.67 -25.03
C SER A 179 -2.77 7.25 -25.63
N ASN A 180 -3.92 6.66 -25.96
CA ASN A 180 -4.03 5.26 -26.41
C ASN A 180 -4.01 5.07 -27.94
N ASN A 181 -3.95 6.14 -28.73
CA ASN A 181 -3.89 6.04 -30.20
C ASN A 181 -2.64 5.30 -30.74
N SER A 182 -1.65 5.01 -29.89
CA SER A 182 -0.44 4.24 -30.22
C SER A 182 -0.61 2.72 -30.02
N LEU A 183 -1.64 2.27 -29.32
CA LEU A 183 -1.98 0.85 -29.18
C LEU A 183 -2.98 0.48 -30.28
N LYS A 184 -2.61 -0.41 -31.21
CA LYS A 184 -3.48 -0.97 -32.28
C LYS A 184 -4.57 -1.90 -31.72
N VAL A 185 -5.27 -1.46 -30.67
CA VAL A 185 -6.26 -2.24 -29.95
C VAL A 185 -7.63 -1.66 -30.27
N LYS A 186 -8.57 -2.49 -30.74
CA LYS A 186 -9.96 -2.08 -31.00
C LYS A 186 -10.66 -1.75 -29.69
N VAL A 187 -10.69 -0.48 -29.32
CA VAL A 187 -11.46 0.00 -28.16
C VAL A 187 -12.91 0.28 -28.60
N PRO A 188 -13.94 -0.22 -27.91
CA PRO A 188 -15.34 0.12 -28.17
C PRO A 188 -15.57 1.63 -28.03
N GLN A 189 -16.37 2.22 -28.93
CA GLN A 189 -16.69 3.66 -28.98
C GLN A 189 -17.21 4.25 -27.65
N LYS A 190 -17.72 3.43 -26.73
CA LYS A 190 -18.18 3.84 -25.39
C LYS A 190 -17.49 3.08 -24.24
N LEU A 191 -16.18 3.24 -24.09
CA LEU A 191 -15.51 2.88 -22.83
C LEU A 191 -15.85 3.92 -21.76
N ILE A 192 -16.39 3.48 -20.62
CA ILE A 192 -16.74 4.32 -19.47
C ILE A 192 -15.82 3.93 -18.30
N ILE A 193 -15.44 4.86 -17.42
CA ILE A 193 -14.32 4.70 -16.47
C ILE A 193 -14.54 3.66 -15.35
N TRP A 194 -15.74 3.08 -15.23
CA TRP A 194 -15.96 1.87 -14.40
C TRP A 194 -15.81 0.54 -15.17
N ASN A 195 -15.37 0.58 -16.42
CA ASN A 195 -15.00 -0.59 -17.23
C ASN A 195 -13.48 -0.87 -17.38
N PRO A 196 -12.50 -0.17 -16.77
CA PRO A 196 -11.10 -0.39 -17.11
C PRO A 196 -10.63 -1.78 -16.68
N GLY A 197 -10.99 -2.31 -15.50
CA GLY A 197 -10.52 -3.65 -15.07
C GLY A 197 -10.88 -4.75 -16.07
N THR A 198 -12.15 -5.10 -16.19
CA THR A 198 -12.65 -6.10 -17.17
C THR A 198 -12.25 -5.80 -18.62
N HIS A 199 -12.21 -4.54 -19.04
CA HIS A 199 -11.77 -4.21 -20.40
C HIS A 199 -10.27 -4.40 -20.57
N CYS A 200 -9.42 -4.05 -19.60
CA CYS A 200 -7.99 -4.30 -19.61
C CYS A 200 -7.66 -5.80 -19.60
N PHE A 201 -8.44 -6.63 -18.88
CA PHE A 201 -8.39 -8.09 -19.01
C PHE A 201 -8.79 -8.55 -20.41
N GLY A 202 -9.89 -8.03 -20.96
CA GLY A 202 -10.28 -8.27 -22.35
C GLY A 202 -9.24 -7.79 -23.37
N LEU A 203 -8.51 -6.72 -23.08
CA LEU A 203 -7.42 -6.18 -23.93
C LEU A 203 -6.16 -7.04 -23.88
N ARG A 204 -5.88 -7.73 -22.77
CA ARG A 204 -4.81 -8.74 -22.71
C ARG A 204 -5.13 -9.97 -23.58
N GLY A 205 -6.40 -10.37 -23.65
CA GLY A 205 -6.86 -11.50 -24.50
C GLY A 205 -7.15 -11.13 -25.97
N SER A 206 -7.29 -9.85 -26.33
CA SER A 206 -7.72 -9.43 -27.68
C SER A 206 -6.59 -8.95 -28.59
N GLY A 207 -5.59 -9.82 -28.81
CA GLY A 207 -4.78 -9.74 -30.04
C GLY A 207 -3.26 -9.82 -29.92
N ASN A 208 -2.69 -10.14 -28.75
CA ASN A 208 -1.26 -10.42 -28.62
C ASN A 208 -1.03 -11.67 -27.74
N GLN A 209 -0.75 -12.82 -28.37
CA GLN A 209 -0.53 -14.10 -27.67
C GLN A 209 0.56 -14.03 -26.59
N ASN A 210 1.47 -13.05 -26.67
CA ASN A 210 2.55 -12.84 -25.70
C ASN A 210 2.10 -12.11 -24.41
N LEU A 211 0.86 -11.63 -24.33
CA LEU A 211 0.30 -10.94 -23.15
C LEU A 211 -0.85 -11.71 -22.48
N GLU A 212 -1.24 -12.83 -23.07
CA GLU A 212 -2.37 -13.64 -22.62
C GLU A 212 -1.94 -14.62 -21.52
N PHE A 213 -2.21 -14.24 -20.27
CA PHE A 213 -2.15 -15.13 -19.12
C PHE A 213 -3.31 -14.80 -18.17
N ASN A 214 -3.81 -15.82 -17.49
CA ASN A 214 -4.84 -15.68 -16.47
C ASN A 214 -4.17 -15.37 -15.12
N GLU A 215 -4.58 -14.29 -14.44
CA GLU A 215 -4.04 -13.99 -13.12
C GLU A 215 -4.40 -15.07 -12.08
N GLU A 216 -5.51 -15.77 -12.25
CA GLU A 216 -5.88 -16.92 -11.40
C GLU A 216 -4.92 -18.11 -11.59
N GLU A 217 -4.38 -18.31 -12.80
CA GLU A 217 -3.38 -19.37 -13.04
C GLU A 217 -2.04 -19.06 -12.36
N LEU A 218 -1.77 -17.78 -12.06
CA LEU A 218 -0.56 -17.35 -11.37
C LEU A 218 -0.68 -17.46 -9.84
N ARG A 219 -1.89 -17.34 -9.29
CA ARG A 219 -2.11 -17.34 -7.83
C ARG A 219 -1.45 -18.52 -7.12
N PRO A 220 -1.59 -19.79 -7.58
CA PRO A 220 -0.96 -20.93 -6.92
C PRO A 220 0.56 -20.80 -6.74
N TYR A 221 1.24 -20.01 -7.57
CA TYR A 221 2.68 -19.82 -7.51
C TYR A 221 3.14 -18.77 -6.48
N PHE A 222 2.24 -17.93 -5.97
CA PHE A 222 2.58 -16.82 -5.07
C PHE A 222 1.96 -17.01 -3.68
N SER A 223 2.23 -18.15 -3.05
CA SER A 223 1.86 -18.33 -1.64
C SER A 223 2.66 -17.38 -0.75
N PHE A 224 2.00 -16.79 0.26
CA PHE A 224 2.62 -15.83 1.15
C PHE A 224 3.90 -16.36 1.82
N PRO A 225 3.97 -17.61 2.33
CA PRO A 225 5.20 -18.15 2.90
C PRO A 225 6.37 -18.20 1.90
N LYS A 226 6.12 -18.60 0.64
CA LYS A 226 7.16 -18.65 -0.40
C LYS A 226 7.62 -17.28 -0.85
N VAL A 227 6.71 -16.31 -0.87
CA VAL A 227 7.02 -14.90 -1.14
C VAL A 227 7.93 -14.33 -0.05
N MET A 228 7.64 -14.59 1.22
CA MET A 228 8.49 -14.17 2.33
C MET A 228 9.85 -14.87 2.30
N GLU A 229 9.90 -16.18 2.03
CA GLU A 229 11.14 -16.95 1.90
C GLU A 229 12.05 -16.36 0.82
N GLY A 230 11.52 -16.12 -0.38
CA GLY A 230 12.30 -15.53 -1.47
C GLY A 230 12.70 -14.08 -1.22
N LEU A 231 11.87 -13.30 -0.50
CA LEU A 231 12.21 -11.95 -0.07
C LEU A 231 13.37 -11.95 0.94
N PHE A 232 13.38 -12.88 1.89
CA PHE A 232 14.47 -13.02 2.86
C PHE A 232 15.76 -13.50 2.19
N ASN A 233 15.67 -14.42 1.23
CA ASN A 233 16.81 -14.83 0.42
C ASN A 233 17.36 -13.66 -0.41
N LEU A 234 16.50 -12.82 -0.97
CA LEU A 234 16.91 -11.60 -1.66
C LEU A 234 17.63 -10.65 -0.70
N ALA A 235 17.07 -10.43 0.49
CA ALA A 235 17.68 -9.58 1.50
C ALA A 235 19.06 -10.09 1.94
N ASN A 236 19.21 -11.42 2.06
CA ASN A 236 20.49 -12.06 2.33
C ASN A 236 21.49 -11.82 1.20
N MET A 237 21.08 -12.02 -0.06
CA MET A 237 21.92 -11.81 -1.23
C MET A 237 22.38 -10.36 -1.38
N LEU A 238 21.50 -9.39 -1.14
CA LEU A 238 21.80 -7.97 -1.35
C LEU A 238 22.52 -7.32 -0.17
N PHE A 239 22.14 -7.68 1.06
CA PHE A 239 22.54 -6.96 2.27
C PHE A 239 23.32 -7.82 3.27
N GLY A 240 23.51 -9.11 2.98
CA GLY A 240 24.24 -10.02 3.87
C GLY A 240 23.54 -10.29 5.20
N ILE A 241 22.22 -10.09 5.26
CA ILE A 241 21.42 -10.28 6.47
C ILE A 241 20.68 -11.60 6.46
N LYS A 242 20.47 -12.20 7.63
CA LYS A 242 19.67 -13.41 7.80
C LYS A 242 18.45 -13.11 8.65
N ILE A 243 17.29 -13.51 8.15
CA ILE A 243 15.98 -13.26 8.77
C ILE A 243 15.37 -14.59 9.16
N GLU A 244 14.97 -14.72 10.43
CA GLU A 244 14.42 -15.95 10.98
C GLU A 244 13.18 -15.66 11.81
N ALA A 245 12.20 -16.58 11.78
CA ALA A 245 11.05 -16.49 12.65
C ALA A 245 11.49 -16.57 14.13
N ALA A 246 10.90 -15.72 14.95
CA ALA A 246 11.22 -15.53 16.36
C ALA A 246 9.93 -15.47 17.21
N ASP A 247 8.85 -16.07 16.72
CA ASP A 247 7.55 -16.11 17.38
C ASP A 247 7.67 -16.63 18.81
N GLY A 248 6.94 -16.00 19.75
CA GLY A 248 6.96 -16.36 21.17
C GLY A 248 8.04 -15.67 22.01
N LEU A 249 8.99 -14.94 21.40
CA LEU A 249 9.94 -14.11 22.16
C LEU A 249 9.32 -12.82 22.71
N VAL A 250 8.24 -12.33 22.10
CA VAL A 250 7.54 -11.11 22.48
C VAL A 250 6.02 -11.30 22.43
N PRO A 251 5.25 -10.53 23.21
CA PRO A 251 3.79 -10.50 23.09
C PRO A 251 3.36 -10.00 21.70
N VAL A 252 2.33 -10.61 21.14
CA VAL A 252 1.66 -10.17 19.91
C VAL A 252 0.22 -9.77 20.23
N TRP A 253 -0.35 -8.87 19.42
CA TRP A 253 -1.74 -8.41 19.58
C TRP A 253 -2.77 -9.29 18.90
N ASP A 254 -2.34 -10.23 18.05
CA ASP A 254 -3.19 -11.12 17.26
C ASP A 254 -2.42 -12.40 16.90
N GLU A 255 -3.12 -13.53 16.73
CA GLU A 255 -2.52 -14.85 16.48
C GLU A 255 -1.87 -14.99 15.10
N ASP A 256 -2.29 -14.18 14.13
CA ASP A 256 -1.73 -14.15 12.79
C ASP A 256 -0.47 -13.29 12.67
N VAL A 257 -0.14 -12.52 13.71
CA VAL A 257 1.06 -11.67 13.72
C VAL A 257 2.30 -12.56 13.83
N LYS A 258 3.22 -12.38 12.88
CA LYS A 258 4.52 -13.04 12.87
C LYS A 258 5.61 -12.10 13.36
N PHE A 259 6.60 -12.66 14.01
CA PHE A 259 7.75 -11.92 14.54
C PHE A 259 9.04 -12.49 13.98
N TYR A 260 9.94 -11.62 13.53
CA TYR A 260 11.19 -12.03 12.89
C TYR A 260 12.39 -11.34 13.52
N ARG A 261 13.49 -12.07 13.64
CA ARG A 261 14.81 -11.58 14.07
C ARG A 261 15.70 -11.36 12.85
N VAL A 262 16.54 -10.31 12.88
CA VAL A 262 17.50 -10.00 11.82
C VAL A 262 18.93 -10.05 12.34
N THR A 263 19.79 -10.83 11.69
CA THR A 263 21.20 -11.02 12.04
C THR A 263 22.13 -10.70 10.87
N ASP A 264 23.37 -10.33 11.14
CA ASP A 264 24.42 -10.19 10.12
C ASP A 264 25.03 -11.55 9.75
N SER A 265 25.97 -11.50 8.81
CA SER A 265 26.77 -12.66 8.38
C SER A 265 27.60 -13.32 9.51
N SER A 266 27.87 -12.62 10.61
CA SER A 266 28.56 -13.18 11.79
C SER A 266 27.60 -13.85 12.78
N GLY A 267 26.28 -13.74 12.56
CA GLY A 267 25.25 -14.19 13.48
C GLY A 267 24.92 -13.17 14.58
N SER A 268 25.52 -11.98 14.54
CA SER A 268 25.23 -10.91 15.49
C SER A 268 23.92 -10.22 15.11
N PRO A 269 23.05 -9.86 16.07
CA PRO A 269 21.81 -9.14 15.78
C PRO A 269 22.13 -7.71 15.29
N ILE A 270 21.66 -7.34 14.09
CA ILE A 270 21.81 -5.98 13.53
C ILE A 270 20.65 -5.10 13.99
N ALA A 271 19.44 -5.63 13.85
CA ALA A 271 18.20 -5.07 14.34
C ALA A 271 17.51 -6.16 15.12
N PHE A 272 17.00 -5.84 16.31
CA PHE A 272 16.45 -6.86 17.18
C PHE A 272 15.32 -7.60 16.46
N PHE A 273 14.24 -6.92 16.02
CA PHE A 273 13.10 -7.62 15.42
C PHE A 273 12.13 -6.72 14.61
N PHE A 274 11.31 -7.33 13.73
CA PHE A 274 10.12 -6.68 13.15
C PHE A 274 8.86 -7.56 13.27
N TYR A 275 7.69 -6.92 13.32
CA TYR A 275 6.38 -7.57 13.30
C TYR A 275 5.80 -7.55 11.88
N LEU A 276 5.08 -8.61 11.52
CA LEU A 276 4.35 -8.72 10.27
C LEU A 276 2.92 -9.12 10.59
N ASP A 277 1.98 -8.22 10.30
CA ASP A 277 0.54 -8.45 10.46
C ASP A 277 -0.12 -8.46 9.08
N PRO A 278 -0.12 -9.62 8.40
CA PRO A 278 -0.39 -9.69 6.96
C PRO A 278 -1.87 -9.57 6.62
N TYR A 279 -2.79 -10.10 7.44
CA TYR A 279 -4.17 -10.30 7.00
C TYR A 279 -5.08 -9.09 7.28
N SER A 280 -6.12 -8.96 6.45
CA SER A 280 -7.15 -7.93 6.58
C SER A 280 -8.11 -8.27 7.71
N ARG A 281 -8.39 -7.30 8.58
CA ARG A 281 -9.39 -7.39 9.66
C ARG A 281 -10.25 -6.11 9.67
N PRO A 282 -11.21 -5.97 8.73
CA PRO A 282 -11.88 -4.70 8.45
C PRO A 282 -12.75 -4.16 9.60
N SER A 283 -13.07 -5.00 10.60
CA SER A 283 -13.75 -4.57 11.83
C SER A 283 -12.89 -3.63 12.68
N GLU A 284 -11.58 -3.87 12.77
CA GLU A 284 -10.69 -3.29 13.79
C GLU A 284 -9.35 -2.76 13.27
N LYS A 285 -8.87 -3.22 12.12
CA LYS A 285 -7.61 -2.79 11.50
C LYS A 285 -7.92 -1.79 10.37
N GLN A 286 -7.12 -0.72 10.27
CA GLN A 286 -7.29 0.34 9.26
C GLN A 286 -7.16 -0.21 7.83
N GLN A 287 -7.40 0.59 6.79
CA GLN A 287 -7.15 0.19 5.40
C GLN A 287 -5.70 0.53 4.98
N GLY A 288 -5.18 -0.06 3.89
CA GLY A 288 -3.74 -0.06 3.59
C GLY A 288 -3.22 -1.30 2.86
N ALA A 289 -1.98 -1.70 3.15
CA ALA A 289 -1.30 -2.84 2.55
C ALA A 289 -1.58 -4.15 3.33
N TRP A 290 -2.52 -4.96 2.83
CA TRP A 290 -2.88 -6.28 3.39
C TRP A 290 -2.54 -7.38 2.41
N MET A 291 -2.41 -8.59 2.94
CA MET A 291 -2.03 -9.80 2.27
C MET A 291 -3.11 -10.86 2.47
N LEU A 292 -3.23 -11.77 1.51
CA LEU A 292 -3.98 -13.02 1.64
C LEU A 292 -2.97 -14.18 1.78
N PRO A 293 -3.38 -15.39 2.20
CA PRO A 293 -2.50 -16.55 2.19
C PRO A 293 -1.92 -16.86 0.80
N ILE A 294 -2.66 -16.53 -0.26
CA ILE A 294 -2.25 -16.61 -1.66
C ILE A 294 -2.37 -15.23 -2.31
N LEU A 295 -1.27 -14.77 -2.92
CA LEU A 295 -1.14 -13.42 -3.45
C LEU A 295 -1.38 -13.36 -4.95
N ASN A 296 -1.90 -12.23 -5.41
CA ASN A 296 -1.75 -11.82 -6.80
C ASN A 296 -0.41 -11.06 -6.97
N ARG A 297 -0.01 -10.86 -8.24
CA ARG A 297 1.25 -10.21 -8.59
C ARG A 297 1.38 -8.80 -8.00
N SER A 298 0.29 -8.02 -7.98
CA SER A 298 0.29 -6.66 -7.43
C SER A 298 0.52 -6.65 -5.91
N ARG A 299 -0.05 -7.61 -5.17
CA ARG A 299 0.17 -7.75 -3.73
C ARG A 299 1.60 -8.20 -3.41
N VAL A 300 2.22 -9.07 -4.21
CA VAL A 300 3.66 -9.39 -4.06
C VAL A 300 4.51 -8.12 -4.12
N LYS A 301 4.21 -7.22 -5.07
CA LYS A 301 4.89 -5.93 -5.20
C LYS A 301 4.74 -5.06 -3.95
N ILE A 302 3.55 -5.04 -3.34
CA ILE A 302 3.29 -4.31 -2.09
C ILE A 302 4.14 -4.87 -0.94
N VAL A 303 4.28 -6.20 -0.79
CA VAL A 303 5.16 -6.76 0.26
C VAL A 303 6.59 -6.25 0.10
N PHE A 304 7.10 -6.24 -1.13
CA PHE A 304 8.44 -5.75 -1.42
C PHE A 304 8.55 -4.25 -1.11
N HIS A 305 7.54 -3.46 -1.47
CA HIS A 305 7.48 -2.04 -1.16
C HIS A 305 7.59 -1.78 0.35
N GLU A 306 6.71 -2.37 1.15
CA GLU A 306 6.71 -2.19 2.62
C GLU A 306 7.99 -2.73 3.26
N PHE A 307 8.54 -3.82 2.72
CA PHE A 307 9.79 -4.37 3.23
C PHE A 307 10.99 -3.48 2.90
N GLY A 308 10.97 -2.71 1.82
CA GLY A 308 11.98 -1.69 1.54
C GLY A 308 12.04 -0.60 2.62
N HIS A 309 10.87 -0.12 3.08
CA HIS A 309 10.77 0.80 4.23
C HIS A 309 11.33 0.15 5.50
N ALA A 310 10.96 -1.11 5.76
CA ALA A 310 11.46 -1.85 6.92
C ALA A 310 12.99 -2.01 6.88
N LEU A 311 13.57 -2.31 5.72
CA LEU A 311 15.02 -2.43 5.55
C LEU A 311 15.75 -1.11 5.83
N GLN A 312 15.24 0.02 5.35
CA GLN A 312 15.82 1.33 5.63
C GLN A 312 15.84 1.63 7.14
N HIS A 313 14.76 1.27 7.84
CA HIS A 313 14.69 1.43 9.28
C HIS A 313 15.67 0.50 10.01
N MET A 314 15.68 -0.80 9.66
CA MET A 314 16.45 -1.83 10.36
C MET A 314 17.96 -1.78 10.10
N LEU A 315 18.37 -1.41 8.88
CA LEU A 315 19.79 -1.45 8.47
C LEU A 315 20.49 -0.10 8.60
N THR A 316 19.88 0.85 9.30
CA THR A 316 20.53 2.12 9.61
C THR A 316 21.81 1.89 10.41
N ARG A 317 22.84 2.66 10.07
CA ARG A 317 24.12 2.66 10.80
C ARG A 317 24.27 3.88 11.71
N GLU A 318 23.28 4.78 11.68
CA GLU A 318 23.22 5.94 12.55
C GLU A 318 22.71 5.51 13.93
N ASP A 319 23.50 5.80 14.97
CA ASP A 319 23.16 5.58 16.38
C ASP A 319 22.43 6.78 17.00
N GLU A 320 22.48 7.94 16.33
CA GLU A 320 21.76 9.15 16.71
C GLU A 320 20.26 8.99 16.44
N GLY A 321 19.52 8.54 17.46
CA GLY A 321 18.12 8.12 17.34
C GLY A 321 17.16 9.13 16.73
N ILE A 322 17.46 10.43 16.74
CA ILE A 322 16.63 11.46 16.09
C ILE A 322 16.68 11.34 14.57
N VAL A 323 17.82 10.93 13.98
CA VAL A 323 18.01 10.79 12.52
C VAL A 323 18.23 9.36 12.06
N ALA A 324 18.13 8.39 12.98
CA ALA A 324 18.26 6.96 12.67
C ALA A 324 17.05 6.41 11.89
N GLY A 325 17.31 5.41 11.05
CA GLY A 325 16.30 4.70 10.28
C GLY A 325 15.70 5.58 9.18
N SER A 326 14.38 5.77 9.24
CA SER A 326 13.61 6.62 8.33
C SER A 326 13.32 8.02 8.90
N ARG A 327 13.85 8.36 10.08
CA ARG A 327 13.54 9.63 10.73
C ARG A 327 14.27 10.79 10.07
N HIS A 328 13.55 11.89 9.88
CA HIS A 328 14.04 13.12 9.25
C HIS A 328 14.74 12.89 7.91
N ILE A 329 14.29 11.91 7.13
CA ILE A 329 14.57 11.84 5.70
C ILE A 329 13.54 12.75 5.03
N GLU A 330 13.99 13.55 4.07
CA GLU A 330 13.08 14.40 3.30
C GLU A 330 11.98 13.54 2.65
N HIS A 331 10.73 14.01 2.74
CA HIS A 331 9.55 13.19 2.46
C HIS A 331 9.51 12.65 1.02
N ASP A 332 10.10 13.38 0.07
CA ASP A 332 10.22 12.99 -1.34
C ASP A 332 11.30 11.91 -1.59
N ALA A 333 12.20 11.68 -0.63
CA ALA A 333 13.19 10.60 -0.68
C ALA A 333 12.76 9.34 0.09
N MET A 334 11.69 9.41 0.89
CA MET A 334 11.18 8.29 1.70
C MET A 334 10.80 7.07 0.86
N GLU A 335 10.27 7.29 -0.35
CA GLU A 335 9.81 6.20 -1.23
C GLU A 335 10.94 5.55 -2.05
N LEU A 336 12.18 6.01 -1.91
CA LEU A 336 13.31 5.46 -2.66
C LEU A 336 13.57 3.97 -2.37
N PRO A 337 13.75 3.52 -1.11
CA PRO A 337 14.06 2.11 -0.83
C PRO A 337 12.87 1.18 -1.08
N SER A 338 11.65 1.64 -0.85
CA SER A 338 10.43 0.89 -1.11
C SER A 338 10.26 0.62 -2.61
N GLN A 339 10.31 1.66 -3.45
CA GLN A 339 10.23 1.53 -4.91
C GLN A 339 11.45 0.80 -5.50
N PHE A 340 12.64 0.99 -4.92
CA PHE A 340 13.83 0.22 -5.31
C PHE A 340 13.58 -1.28 -5.19
N LEU A 341 12.98 -1.72 -4.08
CA LEU A 341 12.80 -3.15 -3.86
C LEU A 341 11.78 -3.77 -4.82
N GLU A 342 10.76 -3.01 -5.23
CA GLU A 342 9.77 -3.46 -6.22
C GLU A 342 10.37 -3.91 -7.56
N TYR A 343 11.54 -3.38 -7.96
CA TYR A 343 12.20 -3.78 -9.21
C TYR A 343 12.57 -5.27 -9.19
N TRP A 344 12.93 -5.80 -8.02
CA TRP A 344 13.33 -7.19 -7.86
C TRP A 344 12.18 -8.18 -8.05
N CYS A 345 10.92 -7.73 -7.99
CA CYS A 345 9.78 -8.57 -8.34
C CYS A 345 9.83 -9.05 -9.80
N ASN A 346 10.57 -8.37 -10.69
CA ASN A 346 10.75 -8.76 -12.09
C ASN A 346 12.15 -9.33 -12.38
N HIS A 347 13.06 -9.36 -11.40
CA HIS A 347 14.36 -9.99 -11.57
C HIS A 347 14.16 -11.51 -11.68
N ARG A 348 14.75 -12.15 -12.70
CA ARG A 348 14.45 -13.55 -13.05
C ARG A 348 14.68 -14.49 -11.86
N ASP A 349 15.86 -14.44 -11.26
CA ASP A 349 16.21 -15.41 -10.22
C ASP A 349 15.37 -15.17 -8.95
N THR A 350 15.08 -13.91 -8.63
CA THR A 350 14.19 -13.56 -7.52
C THR A 350 12.78 -14.08 -7.77
N LEU A 351 12.21 -13.79 -8.95
CA LEU A 351 10.87 -14.22 -9.30
C LEU A 351 10.75 -15.75 -9.33
N MET A 352 11.71 -16.44 -9.92
CA MET A 352 11.73 -17.91 -9.99
C MET A 352 11.98 -18.58 -8.63
N SER A 353 12.65 -17.89 -7.70
CA SER A 353 12.80 -18.37 -6.32
C SER A 353 11.47 -18.35 -5.56
N ILE A 354 10.63 -17.35 -5.83
CA ILE A 354 9.36 -17.10 -5.14
C ILE A 354 8.20 -17.87 -5.78
N ALA A 355 8.18 -17.91 -7.12
CA ALA A 355 7.06 -18.43 -7.89
C ALA A 355 7.06 -19.97 -7.92
N LYS A 356 6.64 -20.56 -6.80
CA LYS A 356 6.55 -22.01 -6.58
C LYS A 356 5.10 -22.38 -6.30
N HIS A 357 4.57 -23.34 -7.06
CA HIS A 357 3.20 -23.82 -6.88
C HIS A 357 3.02 -24.37 -5.46
N TYR A 358 2.01 -23.89 -4.73
CA TYR A 358 1.85 -24.20 -3.30
C TYR A 358 1.66 -25.69 -3.00
N GLU A 359 0.97 -26.44 -3.87
CA GLU A 359 0.81 -27.91 -3.72
C GLU A 359 1.99 -28.71 -4.31
N SER A 360 2.27 -28.53 -5.60
CA SER A 360 3.25 -29.35 -6.31
C SER A 360 4.71 -28.95 -6.08
N GLY A 361 4.98 -27.74 -5.57
CA GLY A 361 6.33 -27.20 -5.41
C GLY A 361 7.02 -26.80 -6.73
N ASN A 362 6.39 -27.03 -7.88
CA ASN A 362 6.95 -26.73 -9.19
C ASN A 362 7.18 -25.24 -9.39
N THR A 363 8.31 -24.89 -10.03
CA THR A 363 8.61 -23.52 -10.43
C THR A 363 7.65 -23.04 -11.52
N LEU A 364 7.37 -21.75 -11.53
CA LEU A 364 6.65 -21.09 -12.62
C LEU A 364 7.29 -21.45 -13.97
N PRO A 365 6.50 -21.92 -14.96
CA PRO A 365 6.99 -22.17 -16.30
C PRO A 365 7.64 -20.93 -16.92
N ASP A 366 8.76 -21.11 -17.64
CA ASP A 366 9.47 -20.02 -18.33
C ASP A 366 8.55 -19.26 -19.30
N SER A 367 7.62 -19.96 -19.95
CA SER A 367 6.63 -19.34 -20.84
C SER A 367 5.71 -18.33 -20.13
N LEU A 368 5.37 -18.57 -18.86
CA LEU A 368 4.58 -17.62 -18.06
C LEU A 368 5.44 -16.47 -17.54
N TYR A 369 6.72 -16.72 -17.22
CA TYR A 369 7.66 -15.66 -16.87
C TYR A 369 7.85 -14.65 -18.02
N GLU A 370 8.04 -15.12 -19.25
CA GLU A 370 8.20 -14.24 -20.41
C GLU A 370 6.95 -13.38 -20.66
N LYS A 371 5.76 -13.96 -20.47
CA LYS A 371 4.49 -13.22 -20.56
C LYS A 371 4.36 -12.16 -19.46
N LEU A 372 4.78 -12.48 -18.22
CA LEU A 372 4.81 -11.52 -17.12
C LEU A 372 5.75 -10.35 -17.42
N LEU A 373 6.93 -10.65 -17.98
CA LEU A 373 7.91 -9.64 -18.35
C LEU A 373 7.39 -8.74 -19.47
N ALA A 374 6.77 -9.32 -20.50
CA ALA A 374 6.14 -8.59 -21.60
C ALA A 374 5.00 -7.68 -21.12
N ALA A 375 4.21 -8.12 -20.13
CA ALA A 375 3.10 -7.35 -19.58
C ALA A 375 3.51 -6.21 -18.63
N ARG A 376 4.80 -6.09 -18.27
CA ARG A 376 5.29 -5.07 -17.32
C ARG A 376 4.91 -3.65 -17.72
N THR A 377 5.02 -3.33 -19.01
CA THR A 377 4.73 -1.98 -19.55
C THR A 377 3.30 -1.82 -20.04
N PHE A 378 2.45 -2.84 -19.88
CA PHE A 378 1.05 -2.78 -20.26
C PHE A 378 0.34 -1.67 -19.48
N LEU A 379 -0.21 -0.70 -20.22
CA LEU A 379 -0.87 0.51 -19.71
C LEU A 379 0.00 1.38 -18.78
N ALA A 380 1.33 1.33 -18.93
CA ALA A 380 2.23 2.15 -18.14
C ALA A 380 1.90 3.65 -18.23
N GLY A 381 1.54 4.15 -19.41
CA GLY A 381 1.12 5.54 -19.61
C GLY A 381 -0.14 5.92 -18.82
N SER A 382 -1.15 5.04 -18.76
CA SER A 382 -2.36 5.29 -17.96
C SER A 382 -2.07 5.23 -16.46
N LYS A 383 -1.23 4.29 -16.01
CA LYS A 383 -0.79 4.20 -14.61
C LYS A 383 -0.03 5.44 -14.18
N PHE A 384 0.90 5.91 -15.02
CA PHE A 384 1.65 7.13 -14.78
C PHE A 384 0.74 8.37 -14.73
N LEU A 385 -0.18 8.50 -15.70
CA LEU A 385 -1.11 9.63 -15.72
C LEU A 385 -2.01 9.64 -14.48
N ASN A 386 -2.48 8.48 -14.00
CA ASN A 386 -3.22 8.40 -12.75
C ASN A 386 -2.40 8.90 -11.55
N GLN A 387 -1.12 8.54 -11.47
CA GLN A 387 -0.24 9.05 -10.40
C GLN A 387 -0.04 10.56 -10.48
N VAL A 388 0.09 11.13 -11.69
CA VAL A 388 0.22 12.59 -11.89
C VAL A 388 -1.08 13.36 -11.60
N LEU A 389 -2.23 12.67 -11.58
CA LEU A 389 -3.53 13.29 -11.30
C LEU A 389 -3.86 13.35 -9.79
N TYR A 390 -3.22 12.50 -8.98
CA TYR A 390 -3.24 12.62 -7.52
C TYR A 390 -2.33 13.75 -7.09
#